data_AF-A0A8S3J2Q5-F1
#
_entry.id   AF-A0A8S3J2Q5-F1
#
_cell.length_a   1.000
_cell.length_b   1.000
_cell.length_c   1.000
_cell.angle_alpha   90.00
_cell.angle_beta   90.00
_cell.angle_gamma   90.00
#
_symmetry.space_group_name_H-M   'P 1'
#
loop_
_entity.id
_entity.type
_entity.pdbx_description
1 polymer ?
#
loop_
_entity_poly.entity_id
_entity_poly.type
_entity_poly.pdbx_seq_one_letter_code
_entity_poly.pdbx_strand_id
1 'polypeptide(L)'
;VGNYLRLFRGTLYKRYPSLWRRVITSEERKWLIERGCSESSLPTNLTLLRANEVDEILLGNEEKYRALTMNADPPTTRSDKTKRSTLLTTFSTDSHHLETVPAATPVNRNRPSMKRKTFPLCFDYTDTSAAIENAEQVEELVPIRLDMEVDGQKLRD
;
A
#
# COMPACT_ATOMS: atom_id res chain seq x y z
N VAL A 1 5.66 -14.83 20.00
CA VAL A 1 6.16 -14.83 18.60
C VAL A 1 5.11 -14.43 17.58
N GLY A 2 4.02 -15.20 17.38
CA GLY A 2 2.99 -14.85 16.36
C GLY A 2 2.43 -13.44 16.49
N ASN A 3 2.04 -13.03 17.71
CA ASN A 3 1.57 -11.66 17.98
C ASN A 3 2.65 -10.60 17.67
N TYR A 4 3.90 -10.85 18.07
CA TYR A 4 5.03 -9.95 17.84
C TYR A 4 5.27 -9.69 16.35
N LEU A 5 5.22 -10.75 15.53
CA LEU A 5 5.37 -10.67 14.08
C LEU A 5 4.09 -10.24 13.33
N ARG A 6 3.00 -9.92 14.06
CA ARG A 6 1.66 -9.66 13.49
C ARG A 6 1.12 -10.80 12.62
N LEU A 7 1.54 -12.04 12.90
CA LEU A 7 1.09 -13.27 12.22
C LEU A 7 0.04 -13.98 13.09
N PHE A 8 -1.22 -13.62 12.87
CA PHE A 8 -2.35 -14.08 13.67
C PHE A 8 -2.96 -15.39 13.16
N ARG A 9 -3.76 -16.04 14.01
CA ARG A 9 -4.65 -17.17 13.62
C ARG A 9 -3.92 -18.31 12.88
N GLY A 10 -2.72 -18.67 13.34
CA GLY A 10 -1.94 -19.75 12.72
C GLY A 10 -1.19 -19.36 11.44
N THR A 11 -1.25 -18.10 11.00
CA THR A 11 -0.48 -17.62 9.83
C THR A 11 1.02 -17.82 10.01
N LEU A 12 1.52 -17.76 11.25
CA LEU A 12 2.91 -18.07 11.57
C LEU A 12 3.30 -19.48 11.08
N TYR A 13 2.47 -20.48 11.36
CA TYR A 13 2.73 -21.87 11.01
C TYR A 13 2.47 -22.18 9.53
N LYS A 14 1.60 -21.40 8.87
CA LYS A 14 1.38 -21.50 7.42
C LYS A 14 2.56 -20.89 6.64
N ARG A 15 3.08 -19.75 7.12
CA ARG A 15 4.23 -19.07 6.51
C ARG A 15 5.52 -19.83 6.74
N TYR A 16 5.68 -20.45 7.91
CA TYR A 16 6.87 -21.23 8.27
C TYR A 16 6.49 -22.68 8.64
N PRO A 17 6.19 -23.54 7.65
CA PRO A 17 5.79 -24.92 7.92
C PRO A 17 6.92 -25.77 8.49
N SER A 18 8.17 -25.47 8.15
CA SER A 18 9.36 -26.18 8.64
C SER A 18 9.80 -25.74 10.04
N LEU A 19 9.09 -24.79 10.65
CA LEU A 19 9.40 -24.28 11.99
C LEU A 19 9.08 -25.33 13.05
N TRP A 20 10.04 -25.62 13.93
CA TRP A 20 9.81 -26.59 14.99
C TRP A 20 8.81 -26.03 16.00
N ARG A 21 7.86 -26.87 16.39
CA ARG A 21 6.87 -26.53 17.40
C ARG A 21 6.44 -27.75 18.20
N ARG A 22 6.16 -27.56 19.48
CA ARG A 22 5.60 -28.59 20.35
C ARG A 22 4.63 -27.99 21.36
N VAL A 23 3.53 -28.69 21.64
CA VAL A 23 2.62 -28.30 22.73
C VAL A 23 3.32 -28.51 24.08
N ILE A 24 3.18 -27.53 24.98
CA ILE A 24 3.79 -27.60 26.30
C ILE A 24 3.16 -28.70 27.16
N THR A 25 3.96 -29.36 28.00
CA THR A 25 3.45 -30.31 29.01
C THR A 25 2.89 -29.58 30.24
N SER A 26 2.14 -30.30 31.09
CA SER A 26 1.62 -29.75 32.34
C SER A 26 2.72 -29.36 33.34
N GLU A 27 3.82 -30.12 33.38
CA GLU A 27 4.98 -29.82 34.23
C GLU A 27 5.71 -28.56 33.79
N GLU A 28 6.00 -28.45 32.49
CA GLU A 28 6.62 -27.25 31.91
C GLU A 28 5.74 -26.01 32.07
N ARG A 29 4.41 -26.18 32.07
CA ARG A 29 3.48 -25.09 32.39
C ARG A 29 3.63 -24.61 33.83
N LYS A 30 3.79 -25.51 34.81
CA LYS A 30 4.05 -25.12 36.21
C LYS A 30 5.36 -24.34 36.34
N TRP A 31 6.41 -24.78 35.64
CA TRP A 31 7.69 -24.09 35.60
C TRP A 31 7.59 -22.64 35.08
N LEU A 32 6.74 -22.39 34.07
CA LEU A 32 6.49 -21.02 33.58
C LEU A 32 5.82 -20.15 34.63
N ILE A 33 4.85 -20.72 35.37
CA ILE A 33 4.12 -20.00 36.41
C ILE A 33 5.07 -19.62 37.55
N GLU A 34 5.91 -20.57 37.99
CA GLU A 34 6.94 -20.34 39.02
C GLU A 34 7.94 -19.25 38.61
N ARG A 35 8.27 -19.14 37.32
CA ARG A 35 9.14 -18.09 36.77
C ARG A 35 8.45 -16.73 36.59
N GLY A 36 7.20 -16.59 37.05
CA GLY A 36 6.49 -15.32 37.10
C GLY A 36 5.47 -15.09 35.98
N CYS A 37 5.13 -16.10 35.18
CA CYS A 37 3.97 -15.99 34.28
C CYS A 37 2.67 -16.18 35.06
N SER A 38 1.72 -15.25 34.93
CA SER A 38 0.41 -15.41 35.58
C SER A 38 -0.39 -16.53 34.92
N GLU A 39 -0.98 -17.41 35.74
CA GLU A 39 -1.78 -18.55 35.28
C GLU A 39 -2.95 -18.11 34.39
N SER A 40 -3.58 -16.98 34.71
CA SER A 40 -4.68 -16.39 33.96
C SER A 40 -4.28 -15.81 32.59
N SER A 41 -3.00 -15.54 32.36
CA SER A 41 -2.49 -15.00 31.09
C SER A 41 -2.10 -16.10 30.10
N LEU A 42 -1.87 -17.33 30.59
CA LEU A 42 -1.43 -18.43 29.74
C LEU A 42 -2.62 -19.09 29.04
N PRO A 43 -2.62 -19.16 27.69
CA PRO A 43 -3.67 -19.86 26.96
C PRO A 43 -3.67 -21.36 27.28
N THR A 44 -4.84 -21.98 27.15
CA THR A 44 -5.05 -23.43 27.36
C THR A 44 -4.11 -24.26 26.48
N ASN A 45 -3.97 -23.88 25.20
CA ASN A 45 -3.06 -24.51 24.25
C ASN A 45 -1.86 -23.60 24.00
N LEU A 46 -0.77 -23.84 24.74
CA LEU A 46 0.48 -23.12 24.58
C LEU A 46 1.46 -23.98 23.77
N THR A 47 2.10 -23.36 22.78
CA THR A 47 3.07 -24.02 21.90
C THR A 47 4.44 -23.39 22.08
N LEU A 48 5.44 -24.22 22.30
CA LEU A 48 6.84 -23.85 22.36
C LEU A 48 7.46 -23.83 20.97
N LEU A 49 8.37 -22.89 20.77
CA LEU A 49 9.21 -22.74 19.58
C LEU A 49 10.67 -22.73 20.05
N ARG A 50 11.60 -23.15 19.19
CA ARG A 50 13.04 -23.04 19.53
C ARG A 50 13.47 -21.59 19.44
N ALA A 51 14.19 -21.10 20.46
CA ALA A 51 14.68 -19.73 20.50
C ALA A 51 15.53 -19.39 19.27
N ASN A 52 16.52 -20.24 18.96
CA ASN A 52 17.42 -20.03 17.82
C ASN A 52 16.68 -19.87 16.48
N GLU A 53 15.63 -20.66 16.24
CA GLU A 53 14.84 -20.58 15.00
C GLU A 53 14.05 -19.27 14.93
N VAL A 54 13.55 -18.79 16.07
CA VAL A 54 12.84 -17.50 16.16
C VAL A 54 13.81 -16.35 15.94
N ASP A 55 15.00 -16.39 16.55
CA ASP A 55 16.00 -15.32 16.41
C ASP A 55 16.46 -15.17 14.96
N GLU A 56 16.66 -16.27 14.25
CA GLU A 56 16.98 -16.23 12.81
C GLU A 56 15.86 -15.61 11.97
N ILE A 57 14.59 -15.86 12.31
CA ILE A 57 13.45 -15.20 11.65
C ILE A 57 13.48 -13.69 11.92
N LEU A 58 13.76 -13.28 13.15
CA LEU A 58 13.84 -11.85 13.53
C LEU A 58 15.00 -11.13 12.83
N LEU A 59 16.10 -11.84 12.60
CA LEU A 59 17.27 -11.34 11.86
C LEU A 59 17.10 -11.38 10.33
N GLY A 60 15.95 -11.86 9.83
CA GLY A 60 15.64 -11.92 8.39
C GLY A 60 16.16 -13.15 7.66
N ASN A 61 16.81 -14.10 8.34
CA ASN A 61 17.33 -15.34 7.74
C ASN A 61 16.26 -16.46 7.73
N GLU A 62 15.06 -16.12 7.27
CA GLU A 62 13.86 -16.94 7.41
C GLU A 62 13.61 -17.93 6.27
N GLU A 63 14.41 -17.89 5.20
CA GLU A 63 14.18 -18.63 3.95
C GLU A 63 14.07 -20.13 4.15
N LYS A 64 14.94 -20.71 4.99
CA LYS A 64 14.93 -22.16 5.28
C LYS A 64 13.69 -22.64 6.04
N TYR A 65 12.96 -21.73 6.69
CA TYR A 65 11.74 -22.05 7.42
C TYR A 65 10.48 -21.84 6.59
N ARG A 66 10.56 -20.97 5.57
CA ARG A 66 9.51 -20.84 4.56
C ARG A 66 9.52 -22.10 3.71
N ALA A 67 8.35 -22.69 3.48
CA ALA A 67 8.25 -23.59 2.33
C ALA A 67 8.47 -22.73 1.09
N LEU A 68 9.31 -23.23 0.17
CA LEU A 68 9.21 -22.87 -1.23
C LEU A 68 7.80 -23.21 -1.66
N THR A 69 6.90 -22.23 -1.61
CA THR A 69 5.70 -22.27 -2.42
C THR A 69 6.19 -22.32 -3.85
N MET A 70 6.28 -23.52 -4.43
CA MET A 70 6.25 -23.65 -5.89
C MET A 70 5.04 -22.83 -6.34
N ASN A 71 5.32 -21.78 -7.10
CA ASN A 71 4.33 -20.87 -7.66
C ASN A 71 3.23 -21.68 -8.35
N ALA A 72 2.02 -21.62 -7.80
CA ALA A 72 0.80 -21.99 -8.50
C ALA A 72 -0.38 -21.32 -7.81
N ASP A 73 -0.52 -20.01 -8.04
CA ASP A 73 -1.84 -19.39 -8.14
C ASP A 73 -1.77 -18.29 -9.21
N PRO A 74 -2.64 -18.34 -10.24
CA PRO A 74 -2.62 -17.36 -11.32
C PRO A 74 -3.12 -15.99 -10.83
N PRO A 75 -2.63 -14.89 -11.42
CA PRO A 75 -3.12 -13.55 -11.11
C PRO A 75 -4.60 -13.46 -11.50
N THR A 76 -5.48 -13.25 -10.51
CA THR A 76 -6.87 -12.89 -10.77
C THR A 76 -6.89 -11.47 -11.32
N THR A 77 -6.95 -11.36 -12.65
CA THR A 77 -7.21 -10.12 -13.37
C THR A 77 -8.57 -9.58 -12.95
N ARG A 78 -8.60 -8.50 -12.17
CA ARG A 78 -9.83 -7.74 -11.95
C ARG A 78 -10.09 -6.93 -13.21
N SER A 79 -11.14 -7.34 -13.92
CA SER A 79 -11.64 -6.79 -15.17
C SER A 79 -11.87 -5.28 -15.11
N ASP A 80 -11.28 -4.58 -16.08
CA ASP A 80 -11.68 -3.23 -16.49
C ASP A 80 -13.18 -3.19 -16.81
N LYS A 81 -13.89 -2.23 -16.21
CA LYS A 81 -15.21 -1.82 -16.71
C LYS A 81 -15.04 -0.55 -17.51
N THR A 82 -14.91 -0.74 -18.82
CA THR A 82 -15.14 0.28 -19.83
C THR A 82 -16.57 0.82 -19.69
N LYS A 83 -16.72 2.12 -19.50
CA LYS A 83 -17.94 2.86 -19.84
C LYS A 83 -17.58 4.00 -20.77
N ARG A 84 -17.76 3.80 -22.07
CA ARG A 84 -18.00 4.90 -23.02
C ARG A 84 -19.48 5.28 -22.97
N SER A 85 -19.74 6.59 -23.07
CA SER A 85 -20.76 7.21 -23.94
C SER A 85 -21.18 8.55 -23.31
N THR A 86 -20.65 9.65 -23.83
CA THR A 86 -21.30 10.60 -24.75
C THR A 86 -22.16 11.63 -24.04
N LEU A 87 -21.68 12.89 -23.99
CA LEU A 87 -22.54 14.07 -24.14
C LEU A 87 -21.75 15.12 -24.93
N LEU A 88 -22.25 15.39 -26.14
CA LEU A 88 -21.93 16.55 -26.94
C LEU A 88 -22.46 17.77 -26.18
N THR A 89 -21.57 18.70 -25.81
CA THR A 89 -21.99 20.02 -25.37
C THR A 89 -21.47 21.02 -26.40
N THR A 90 -22.42 21.73 -26.98
CA THR A 90 -22.28 22.74 -28.02
C THR A 90 -21.22 23.78 -27.66
N PHE A 91 -20.29 24.02 -28.59
CA PHE A 91 -19.42 25.18 -28.55
C PHE A 91 -20.29 26.44 -28.65
N SER A 92 -20.32 27.24 -27.59
CA SER A 92 -20.72 28.63 -27.69
C SER A 92 -19.59 29.39 -28.37
N THR A 93 -19.90 29.98 -29.51
CA THR A 93 -19.07 30.96 -30.19
C THR A 93 -18.85 32.15 -29.25
N ASP A 94 -17.65 32.29 -28.69
CA ASP A 94 -17.23 33.58 -28.15
C ASP A 94 -15.81 33.89 -28.61
N SER A 95 -15.69 35.01 -29.31
CA SER A 95 -14.53 35.42 -30.07
C SER A 95 -13.48 36.05 -29.15
N HIS A 96 -12.68 35.25 -28.46
CA HIS A 96 -11.52 35.73 -27.71
C HIS A 96 -10.28 35.80 -28.59
N HIS A 97 -10.16 36.87 -29.37
CA HIS A 97 -9.04 37.09 -30.28
C HIS A 97 -7.97 38.06 -29.73
N LEU A 98 -7.97 38.41 -28.44
CA LEU A 98 -6.98 39.36 -27.89
C LEU A 98 -6.50 39.13 -26.44
N GLU A 99 -6.53 37.92 -25.87
CA GLU A 99 -5.81 37.67 -24.62
C GLU A 99 -5.08 36.33 -24.60
N THR A 100 -3.76 36.41 -24.41
CA THR A 100 -2.80 35.30 -24.28
C THR A 100 -2.90 34.57 -22.92
N VAL A 101 -4.07 34.61 -22.28
CA VAL A 101 -4.29 33.95 -20.99
C VAL A 101 -5.23 32.77 -21.23
N PRO A 102 -4.78 31.52 -20.98
CA PRO A 102 -5.67 30.37 -21.03
C PRO A 102 -6.87 30.62 -20.12
N ALA A 103 -8.09 30.49 -20.67
CA ALA A 103 -9.29 30.53 -19.86
C ALA A 103 -9.14 29.49 -18.73
N ALA A 104 -9.30 29.93 -17.48
CA ALA A 104 -9.13 29.07 -16.32
C ALA A 104 -9.93 27.78 -16.50
N THR A 105 -9.25 26.64 -16.42
CA THR A 105 -9.88 25.34 -16.61
C THR A 105 -10.98 25.18 -15.57
N PRO A 106 -12.24 24.89 -15.96
CA PRO A 106 -13.33 24.80 -15.00
C PRO A 106 -13.05 23.67 -14.01
N VAL A 107 -13.00 24.01 -12.72
CA VAL A 107 -12.76 23.03 -11.65
C VAL A 107 -13.91 22.03 -11.61
N ASN A 108 -13.60 20.76 -11.85
CA ASN A 108 -14.56 19.67 -11.77
C ASN A 108 -15.08 19.52 -10.33
N ARG A 109 -16.34 19.92 -10.10
CA ARG A 109 -17.03 19.76 -8.81
C ARG A 109 -17.66 18.37 -8.70
N ASN A 110 -16.84 17.34 -8.58
CA ASN A 110 -17.32 16.04 -8.13
C ASN A 110 -17.73 16.18 -6.65
N ARG A 111 -19.05 16.16 -6.39
CA ARG A 111 -19.59 16.24 -5.02
C ARG A 111 -19.20 14.95 -4.25
N PRO A 112 -18.48 15.03 -3.13
CA PRO A 112 -18.38 13.88 -2.22
C PRO A 112 -19.77 13.56 -1.66
N SER A 113 -20.07 12.27 -1.49
CA SER A 113 -21.38 11.76 -1.04
C SER A 113 -21.80 12.21 0.36
N MET A 114 -20.89 12.82 1.13
CA MET A 114 -21.13 13.23 2.51
C MET A 114 -20.86 14.73 2.70
N LYS A 115 -21.91 15.50 2.95
CA LYS A 115 -21.83 16.94 3.27
C LYS A 115 -21.22 17.13 4.66
N ARG A 116 -19.90 17.29 4.77
CA ARG A 116 -19.29 17.83 6.00
C ARG A 116 -19.31 19.36 5.94
N LYS A 117 -19.97 19.99 6.91
CA LYS A 117 -19.89 21.44 7.14
C LYS A 117 -18.52 21.73 7.74
N THR A 118 -17.54 21.96 6.88
CA THR A 118 -16.25 22.52 7.30
C THR A 118 -15.91 23.61 6.28
N PHE A 119 -15.39 24.73 6.77
CA PHE A 119 -14.85 25.86 6.00
C PHE A 119 -14.01 25.37 4.80
N PRO A 120 -13.88 26.12 3.69
CA PRO A 120 -13.33 25.63 2.42
C PRO A 120 -11.87 25.22 2.55
N LEU A 121 -11.65 24.02 3.07
CA LEU A 121 -10.48 23.22 2.81
C LEU A 121 -10.77 22.65 1.42
N CYS A 122 -10.12 23.23 0.42
CA CYS A 122 -9.95 22.58 -0.86
C CYS A 122 -9.45 21.17 -0.52
N PHE A 123 -10.30 20.16 -0.73
CA PHE A 123 -9.84 18.78 -0.75
C PHE A 123 -8.98 18.67 -1.99
N ASP A 124 -7.70 19.02 -1.85
CA ASP A 124 -6.72 18.69 -2.84
C ASP A 124 -6.63 17.16 -2.81
N TYR A 125 -7.00 16.52 -3.91
CA TYR A 125 -6.98 15.06 -4.04
C TYR A 125 -5.54 14.55 -4.24
N THR A 126 -4.54 15.42 -4.07
CA THR A 126 -3.13 15.06 -4.06
C THR A 126 -2.86 14.17 -2.86
N ASP A 127 -2.47 12.93 -3.17
CA ASP A 127 -1.96 11.99 -2.17
C ASP A 127 -0.65 12.56 -1.61
N THR A 128 -0.71 13.03 -0.37
CA THR A 128 0.44 13.62 0.31
C THR A 128 1.57 12.62 0.50
N SER A 129 1.26 11.32 0.61
CA SER A 129 2.27 10.27 0.71
C SER A 129 3.06 10.15 -0.59
N ALA A 130 2.39 10.17 -1.74
CA ALA A 130 3.05 10.14 -3.05
C ALA A 130 3.89 11.41 -3.32
N ALA A 131 3.42 12.57 -2.86
CA ALA A 131 4.18 13.82 -2.99
C ALA A 131 5.47 13.81 -2.17
N ILE A 132 5.42 13.30 -0.93
CA ILE A 132 6.60 13.17 -0.08
C ILE A 132 7.57 12.14 -0.65
N GLU A 133 7.07 10.97 -1.09
CA GLU A 133 7.89 9.93 -1.72
C GLU A 133 8.62 10.45 -2.97
N ASN A 134 7.94 11.22 -3.82
CA ASN A 134 8.56 11.84 -4.99
C ASN A 134 9.62 12.89 -4.60
N ALA A 135 9.37 13.68 -3.55
CA ALA A 135 10.31 14.69 -3.07
C ALA A 135 11.58 14.09 -2.41
N GLU A 136 11.53 12.84 -1.95
CA GLU A 136 12.69 12.12 -1.40
C GLU A 136 13.58 11.49 -2.49
N GLN A 137 13.14 11.47 -3.76
CA GLN A 137 13.95 10.96 -4.86
C GLN A 137 15.13 11.90 -5.16
N VAL A 138 16.25 11.33 -5.62
CA VAL A 138 17.42 12.12 -6.05
C VAL A 138 17.09 12.78 -7.38
N GLU A 139 17.25 14.11 -7.45
CA GLU A 139 17.01 14.87 -8.68
C GLU A 139 18.18 14.70 -9.67
N GLU A 140 17.90 14.07 -10.82
CA GLU A 140 18.85 13.92 -11.94
C GLU A 140 18.40 14.79 -13.12
N LEU A 141 19.02 15.95 -13.28
CA LEU A 141 18.68 16.91 -14.32
C LEU A 141 19.27 16.50 -15.67
N VAL A 142 18.41 16.42 -16.69
CA VAL A 142 18.80 16.16 -18.08
C VAL A 142 18.42 17.36 -18.95
N PRO A 143 19.27 17.74 -19.93
CA PRO A 143 18.93 18.82 -20.85
C PRO A 143 17.77 18.39 -21.77
N ILE A 144 16.76 19.25 -21.89
CA ILE A 144 15.62 19.08 -22.78
C ILE A 144 15.66 20.20 -23.82
N ARG A 145 15.33 19.88 -25.07
CA ARG A 145 15.17 20.85 -26.15
C ARG A 145 13.92 20.50 -26.96
N LEU A 146 13.06 21.48 -27.20
CA LEU A 146 11.86 21.35 -28.02
C LEU A 146 12.07 22.09 -29.36
N ASP A 147 11.75 21.43 -30.47
CA ASP A 147 11.64 22.06 -31.79
C ASP A 147 10.56 21.30 -32.58
N MET A 148 9.31 21.70 -32.36
CA MET A 148 8.14 21.07 -32.97
C MET A 148 7.44 22.07 -33.89
N GLU A 149 6.85 21.57 -34.98
CA GLU A 149 5.98 22.35 -35.86
C GLU A 149 4.69 21.59 -36.14
N VAL A 150 3.55 22.17 -35.81
CA VAL A 150 2.20 21.60 -36.03
C VAL A 150 1.32 22.67 -36.65
N ASP A 151 0.73 22.39 -37.81
CA ASP A 151 -0.12 23.32 -38.57
C ASP A 151 0.52 24.70 -38.81
N GLY A 152 1.84 24.73 -39.01
CA GLY A 152 2.63 25.94 -39.20
C GLY A 152 2.95 26.73 -37.93
N GLN A 153 2.51 26.25 -36.75
CA GLN A 153 2.88 26.81 -35.45
C GLN A 153 4.11 26.10 -34.91
N LYS A 154 5.12 26.88 -34.49
CA LYS A 154 6.41 26.36 -33.99
C LYS A 154 6.49 26.46 -32.47
N LEU A 155 6.86 25.37 -31.81
CA LEU A 155 7.20 25.31 -30.38
C LEU A 155 8.71 25.09 -30.25
N ARG A 156 9.41 26.06 -29.68
CA ARG A 156 10.86 26.03 -29.44
C ARG A 156 11.17 26.36 -27.98
N ASP A 157 11.90 25.50 -27.31
CA ASP A 157 12.37 25.63 -25.92
C ASP A 157 13.78 25.01 -25.78
#